data_AF-A0A6G7NUC5-F1
#
_entry.id   AF-A0A6G7NUC5-F1
#
_cell.length_a   1.000
_cell.length_b   1.000
_cell.length_c   1.000
_cell.angle_alpha   90.00
_cell.angle_beta   90.00
_cell.angle_gamma   90.00
#
_symmetry.space_group_name_H-M   'P 1'
#
loop_
_entity.id
_entity.type
_entity.pdbx_description
1 polymer ?
#
loop_
_entity_poly.entity_id
_entity_poly.type
_entity_poly.pdbx_seq_one_letter_code
_entity_poly.pdbx_strand_id
1 'polypeptide(L)'
;EQGYPAPQGPYYTGVGFKNVGSVAREIVEEHLDLCLEAGINHEGINAEVAKGQWEFQVFGKGSKRAADQIWIARYLLLRLCEQYGIDVEFHCKPLGDTDWNGSGMHCNFSTKFMREVGGKEYFEALMAAFAKNWKEHIDVYGPDNHLRL
;
A
#
# COMPACT_ATOMS: atom_id res chain seq x y z
N GLU A 1 8.71 -14.30 24.97
CA GLU A 1 7.24 -14.49 24.95
C GLU A 1 6.82 -14.67 23.50
N GLN A 2 6.30 -15.86 23.17
CA GLN A 2 5.81 -16.21 21.83
C GLN A 2 4.28 -16.20 21.89
N GLY A 3 3.67 -15.20 21.28
CA GLY A 3 2.22 -15.06 21.19
C GLY A 3 1.85 -14.00 20.16
N TYR A 4 0.61 -14.02 19.71
CA TYR A 4 0.07 -12.97 18.86
C TYR A 4 -0.01 -11.65 19.64
N PRO A 5 0.20 -10.50 18.99
CA PRO A 5 -0.10 -9.22 19.60
C PRO A 5 -1.59 -9.13 19.95
N ALA A 6 -1.98 -8.15 20.77
CA ALA A 6 -3.39 -7.90 21.08
C ALA A 6 -4.23 -7.74 19.79
N PRO A 7 -5.55 -7.97 19.82
CA PRO A 7 -6.39 -7.81 18.63
C PRO A 7 -6.22 -6.46 17.92
N GLN A 8 -6.55 -6.43 16.63
CA GLN A 8 -6.54 -5.21 15.81
C GLN A 8 -7.36 -4.08 16.45
N GLY A 9 -6.93 -2.85 16.23
CA GLY A 9 -7.57 -1.66 16.79
C GLY A 9 -6.60 -0.53 17.12
N PRO A 10 -5.62 -0.74 18.02
CA PRO A 10 -4.73 0.34 18.47
C PRO A 10 -3.55 0.62 17.52
N TYR A 11 -3.40 -0.17 16.44
CA TYR A 11 -2.23 -0.13 15.56
C TYR A 11 -2.35 0.88 14.42
N TYR A 12 -3.55 1.03 13.84
CA TYR A 12 -3.78 1.97 12.73
C TYR A 12 -3.47 3.40 13.16
N THR A 13 -2.58 4.06 12.44
CA THR A 13 -2.05 5.40 12.77
C THR A 13 -1.51 5.50 14.22
N GLY A 14 -1.16 4.36 14.81
CA GLY A 14 -0.82 4.25 16.22
C GLY A 14 0.52 4.92 16.57
N VAL A 15 0.63 5.35 17.83
CA VAL A 15 1.85 5.93 18.42
C VAL A 15 2.23 5.16 19.68
N GLY A 16 3.53 5.10 19.98
CA GLY A 16 4.09 4.44 21.16
C GLY A 16 4.54 3.00 20.92
N PHE A 17 5.57 2.58 21.67
CA PHE A 17 6.22 1.27 21.52
C PHE A 17 5.24 0.08 21.50
N LYS A 18 4.21 0.12 22.36
CA LYS A 18 3.18 -0.94 22.43
C LYS A 18 2.49 -1.19 21.07
N ASN A 19 2.22 -0.11 20.33
CA ASN A 19 1.44 -0.14 19.10
C ASN A 19 2.34 -0.31 17.87
N VAL A 20 3.50 0.35 17.87
CA VAL A 20 4.35 0.51 16.67
C VAL A 20 5.56 -0.44 16.68
N GLY A 21 6.01 -0.88 17.85
CA GLY A 21 7.28 -1.60 18.02
C GLY A 21 8.48 -0.66 18.15
N SER A 22 9.68 -1.23 18.19
CA SER A 22 10.94 -0.50 18.37
C SER A 22 11.53 0.07 17.08
N VAL A 23 11.32 -0.61 15.94
CA VAL A 23 12.13 -0.37 14.73
C VAL A 23 11.30 0.02 13.50
N ALA A 24 10.03 -0.37 13.43
CA ALA A 24 9.27 -0.25 12.19
C ALA A 24 9.09 1.21 11.72
N ARG A 25 8.92 2.15 12.67
CA ARG A 25 8.82 3.58 12.33
C ARG A 25 10.11 4.16 11.80
N GLU A 26 11.25 3.75 12.36
CA GLU A 26 12.57 4.20 11.92
C GLU A 26 12.80 3.82 10.46
N ILE A 27 12.50 2.56 10.10
CA ILE A 27 12.59 2.06 8.72
C ILE A 27 11.67 2.86 7.78
N VAL A 28 10.42 3.10 8.19
CA VAL A 28 9.44 3.77 7.32
C VAL A 28 9.76 5.25 7.12
N GLU A 29 10.28 5.94 8.14
CA GLU A 29 10.73 7.33 8.01
C GLU A 29 12.00 7.43 7.16
N GLU A 30 12.99 6.54 7.34
CA GLU A 30 14.19 6.52 6.49
C GLU A 30 13.85 6.16 5.03
N HIS A 31 12.89 5.24 4.81
CA HIS A 31 12.41 4.90 3.47
C HIS A 31 11.74 6.09 2.77
N LEU A 32 10.95 6.88 3.50
CA LEU A 32 10.36 8.11 2.99
C LEU A 32 11.46 9.09 2.54
N ASP A 33 12.46 9.32 3.39
CA ASP A 33 13.57 10.24 3.08
C ASP A 33 14.37 9.77 1.85
N LEU A 34 14.71 8.48 1.77
CA LEU A 34 15.38 7.89 0.61
C LEU A 34 14.57 8.04 -0.68
N CYS A 35 13.24 7.89 -0.60
CA CYS A 35 12.37 8.10 -1.75
C CYS A 35 12.37 9.55 -2.21
N LEU A 36 12.27 10.50 -1.27
CA LEU A 36 12.31 11.94 -1.58
C LEU A 36 13.66 12.34 -2.19
N GLU A 37 14.77 11.86 -1.65
CA GLU A 37 16.12 12.11 -2.19
C GLU A 37 16.28 11.54 -3.62
N ALA A 38 15.71 10.36 -3.88
CA ALA A 38 15.70 9.75 -5.22
C ALA A 38 14.75 10.46 -6.22
N GLY A 39 14.02 11.51 -5.80
CA GLY A 39 13.06 12.22 -6.65
C GLY A 39 11.80 11.40 -6.95
N ILE A 40 11.45 10.46 -6.08
CA ILE A 40 10.17 9.75 -6.10
C ILE A 40 9.11 10.71 -5.54
N ASN A 41 7.95 10.78 -6.20
CA ASN A 41 6.88 11.66 -5.75
C ASN A 41 6.06 10.95 -4.66
N HIS A 42 6.68 10.86 -3.49
CA HIS A 42 6.16 10.20 -2.31
C HIS A 42 5.31 11.18 -1.50
N GLU A 43 4.06 10.84 -1.23
CA GLU A 43 3.05 11.77 -0.68
C GLU A 43 2.71 11.51 0.79
N GLY A 44 2.98 10.31 1.30
CA GLY A 44 2.67 10.00 2.69
C GLY A 44 3.03 8.58 3.12
N ILE A 45 2.97 8.37 4.43
CA ILE A 45 3.13 7.09 5.12
C ILE A 45 2.10 6.98 6.24
N ASN A 46 1.67 5.76 6.56
CA ASN A 46 0.90 5.49 7.79
C ASN A 46 1.11 4.06 8.30
N ALA A 47 1.00 3.90 9.62
CA ALA A 47 0.86 2.58 10.21
C ALA A 47 -0.54 2.03 9.89
N GLU A 48 -0.60 0.76 9.50
CA GLU A 48 -1.84 0.09 9.11
C GLU A 48 -2.50 -0.66 10.26
N VAL A 49 -3.65 -1.27 9.97
CA VAL A 49 -4.52 -1.91 10.97
C VAL A 49 -3.86 -3.11 11.67
N ALA A 50 -3.03 -3.88 10.96
CA ALA A 50 -2.28 -4.98 11.56
C ALA A 50 -0.94 -4.50 12.14
N LYS A 51 -0.53 -5.05 13.29
CA LYS A 51 0.73 -4.65 13.94
C LYS A 51 1.92 -5.00 13.04
N GLY A 52 2.73 -3.99 12.70
CA GLY A 52 3.88 -4.14 11.80
C GLY A 52 3.52 -3.99 10.32
N GLN A 53 2.23 -3.79 9.98
CA GLN A 53 1.79 -3.42 8.63
C GLN A 53 1.90 -1.91 8.46
N TRP A 54 2.35 -1.48 7.28
CA TRP A 54 2.52 -0.07 6.93
C TRP A 54 2.13 0.19 5.49
N GLU A 55 1.73 1.42 5.21
CA GLU A 55 1.44 1.91 3.87
C GLU A 55 2.34 3.10 3.54
N PHE A 56 2.72 3.19 2.26
CA PHE A 56 3.34 4.37 1.67
C PHE A 56 2.65 4.71 0.34
N GLN A 57 2.50 6.01 0.04
CA GLN A 57 1.78 6.46 -1.14
C GLN A 57 2.69 7.22 -2.11
N VAL A 58 2.63 6.85 -3.40
CA VAL A 58 3.41 7.49 -4.48
C VAL A 58 2.48 7.93 -5.59
N PHE A 59 2.62 9.19 -6.02
CA PHE A 59 1.77 9.79 -7.04
C PHE A 59 2.55 10.00 -8.35
N GLY A 60 2.14 9.35 -9.43
CA GLY A 60 2.73 9.55 -10.75
C GLY A 60 1.87 10.39 -11.68
N LYS A 61 2.48 11.34 -12.41
CA LYS A 61 1.84 11.96 -13.57
C LYS A 61 1.93 11.00 -14.76
N GLY A 62 0.92 10.15 -14.89
CA GLY A 62 0.82 9.11 -15.92
C GLY A 62 1.24 7.73 -15.40
N SER A 63 0.64 6.68 -15.98
CA SER A 63 0.79 5.29 -15.51
C SER A 63 2.22 4.78 -15.57
N LYS A 64 2.98 5.13 -16.63
CA LYS A 64 4.39 4.75 -16.76
C LYS A 64 5.24 5.25 -15.59
N ARG A 65 5.18 6.55 -15.30
CA ARG A 65 5.97 7.16 -14.23
C ARG A 65 5.56 6.64 -12.85
N ALA A 66 4.25 6.42 -12.63
CA ALA A 66 3.75 5.81 -11.41
C ALA A 66 4.32 4.40 -11.21
N ALA A 67 4.31 3.57 -12.25
CA ALA A 67 4.86 2.21 -12.21
C ALA A 67 6.37 2.23 -11.94
N ASP A 68 7.14 3.04 -12.69
CA ASP A 68 8.59 3.17 -12.51
C ASP A 68 8.94 3.56 -11.06
N GLN A 69 8.23 4.55 -10.51
CA GLN A 69 8.48 5.03 -9.15
C GLN A 69 8.10 4.01 -8.07
N ILE A 70 6.97 3.31 -8.20
CA ILE A 70 6.58 2.26 -7.23
C ILE A 70 7.62 1.14 -7.18
N TRP A 71 8.15 0.73 -8.34
CA TRP A 71 9.19 -0.30 -8.39
C TRP A 71 10.48 0.13 -7.70
N ILE A 72 10.94 1.36 -7.95
CA ILE A 72 12.14 1.87 -7.28
C ILE A 72 11.89 2.09 -5.77
N ALA A 73 10.71 2.57 -5.38
CA ALA A 73 10.36 2.71 -3.97
C ALA A 73 10.40 1.35 -3.24
N ARG A 74 9.86 0.28 -3.85
CA ARG A 74 9.96 -1.08 -3.29
C ARG A 74 11.40 -1.58 -3.20
N TYR A 75 12.21 -1.33 -4.23
CA TYR A 75 13.62 -1.68 -4.21
C TYR A 75 14.37 -0.98 -3.05
N LEU A 76 14.15 0.33 -2.87
CA LEU A 76 14.76 1.08 -1.78
C LEU A 76 14.33 0.55 -0.41
N LEU A 77 13.04 0.20 -0.25
CA LEU A 77 12.54 -0.39 0.99
C LEU A 77 13.22 -1.73 1.31
N LEU A 78 13.28 -2.65 0.34
CA LEU A 78 13.95 -3.94 0.53
C LEU A 78 15.44 -3.75 0.85
N ARG A 79 16.11 -2.87 0.10
CA ARG A 79 17.54 -2.57 0.28
C ARG A 79 17.86 -1.94 1.63
N LEU A 80 16.95 -1.12 2.13
CA LEU A 80 17.00 -0.50 3.46
C LEU A 80 16.84 -1.57 4.54
N CYS A 81 15.83 -2.44 4.43
CA CYS A 81 15.54 -3.47 5.43
C CYS A 81 16.70 -4.47 5.64
N GLU A 82 17.59 -4.66 4.66
CA GLU A 82 18.80 -5.49 4.79
C GLU A 82 19.66 -5.09 6.01
N GLN A 83 19.85 -3.79 6.29
CA GLN A 83 20.70 -3.36 7.41
C GLN A 83 20.06 -3.61 8.78
N TYR A 84 18.73 -3.74 8.81
CA TYR A 84 17.95 -4.04 10.00
C TYR A 84 17.74 -5.55 10.21
N GLY A 85 18.16 -6.40 9.24
CA GLY A 85 17.89 -7.83 9.28
C GLY A 85 16.39 -8.17 9.25
N ILE A 86 15.60 -7.34 8.56
CA ILE A 86 14.14 -7.48 8.42
C ILE A 86 13.84 -7.74 6.94
N ASP A 87 12.77 -8.48 6.67
CA ASP A 87 12.24 -8.69 5.32
C ASP A 87 10.84 -8.06 5.19
N VAL A 88 10.41 -7.80 3.95
CA VAL A 88 9.11 -7.18 3.65
C VAL A 88 8.20 -8.19 2.95
N GLU A 89 7.06 -8.45 3.57
CA GLU A 89 6.03 -9.32 3.01
C GLU A 89 4.98 -8.52 2.23
N PHE A 90 4.92 -8.73 0.91
CA PHE A 90 3.95 -8.09 0.01
C PHE A 90 2.71 -8.95 -0.26
N HIS A 91 2.65 -10.18 0.28
CA HIS A 91 1.50 -11.07 0.11
C HIS A 91 0.19 -10.41 0.56
N CYS A 92 -0.88 -10.63 -0.19
CA CYS A 92 -2.16 -9.96 0.04
C CYS A 92 -2.84 -10.37 1.37
N LYS A 93 -2.46 -11.51 1.94
CA LYS A 93 -2.94 -12.02 3.22
C LYS A 93 -1.76 -12.66 3.98
N PRO A 94 -0.87 -11.87 4.60
CA PRO A 94 0.41 -12.36 5.12
C PRO A 94 0.26 -13.27 6.34
N LEU A 95 -0.83 -13.10 7.11
CA LEU A 95 -1.13 -13.90 8.30
C LEU A 95 -2.16 -15.01 8.04
N GLY A 96 -2.35 -15.41 6.78
CA GLY A 96 -3.18 -16.56 6.40
C GLY A 96 -4.63 -16.48 6.89
N ASP A 97 -5.17 -17.61 7.35
CA ASP A 97 -6.55 -17.75 7.86
C ASP A 97 -6.69 -17.21 9.28
N THR A 98 -6.40 -15.92 9.44
CA THR A 98 -6.61 -15.17 10.69
C THR A 98 -7.48 -13.95 10.43
N ASP A 99 -8.03 -13.40 11.52
CA ASP A 99 -8.82 -12.16 11.50
C ASP A 99 -7.96 -10.91 11.26
N TRP A 100 -6.65 -11.05 11.05
CA TRP A 100 -5.76 -9.93 10.74
C TRP A 100 -5.99 -9.40 9.33
N ASN A 101 -5.87 -8.08 9.16
CA ASN A 101 -6.06 -7.44 7.87
C ASN A 101 -5.10 -7.98 6.80
N GLY A 102 -5.58 -8.03 5.56
CA GLY A 102 -4.72 -8.24 4.40
C GLY A 102 -4.05 -6.94 3.93
N SER A 103 -3.15 -7.06 2.97
CA SER A 103 -2.43 -5.95 2.35
C SER A 103 -2.94 -5.73 0.92
N GLY A 104 -3.41 -4.52 0.63
CA GLY A 104 -3.83 -4.10 -0.70
C GLY A 104 -2.86 -3.10 -1.32
N MET A 105 -3.00 -2.85 -2.62
CA MET A 105 -2.34 -1.74 -3.30
C MET A 105 -3.42 -0.92 -4.02
N HIS A 106 -4.12 -0.07 -3.27
CA HIS A 106 -5.18 0.76 -3.82
C HIS A 106 -4.64 1.67 -4.93
N CYS A 107 -5.27 1.61 -6.12
CA CYS A 107 -4.87 2.43 -7.26
C CYS A 107 -5.88 3.56 -7.47
N ASN A 108 -5.44 4.79 -7.19
CA ASN A 108 -6.19 5.99 -7.52
C ASN A 108 -5.80 6.46 -8.92
N PHE A 109 -6.77 6.82 -9.76
CA PHE A 109 -6.50 7.39 -11.08
C PHE A 109 -7.47 8.54 -11.39
N SER A 110 -7.03 9.49 -12.22
CA SER A 110 -7.92 10.49 -12.79
C SER A 110 -7.43 10.95 -14.15
N THR A 111 -8.37 11.19 -15.06
CA THR A 111 -8.11 11.87 -16.33
C THR A 111 -8.35 13.37 -16.19
N LYS A 112 -7.88 14.16 -17.16
CA LYS A 112 -8.19 15.60 -17.21
C LYS A 112 -9.71 15.85 -17.17
N PHE A 113 -10.47 15.06 -17.93
CA PHE A 113 -11.93 15.16 -17.97
C PHE A 113 -12.57 14.88 -16.62
N MET A 114 -12.12 13.86 -15.88
CA MET A 114 -12.63 13.54 -14.54
C MET A 114 -12.46 14.70 -13.56
N ARG A 115 -11.35 15.45 -13.65
CA ARG A 115 -11.03 16.53 -12.72
C ARG A 115 -11.69 17.86 -13.08
N GLU A 116 -11.83 18.16 -14.37
CA GLU A 116 -12.27 19.47 -14.84
C GLU A 116 -13.75 19.52 -15.23
N VAL A 117 -14.32 18.39 -15.65
CA VAL A 117 -15.70 18.31 -16.15
C VAL A 117 -16.51 17.31 -15.32
N GLY A 118 -16.09 16.04 -15.31
CA GLY A 118 -16.69 14.99 -14.49
C GLY A 118 -18.21 14.88 -14.64
N GLY A 119 -18.90 14.76 -13.51
CA GLY A 119 -20.37 14.65 -13.44
C GLY A 119 -20.86 13.23 -13.21
N LYS A 120 -22.04 13.11 -12.60
CA LYS A 120 -22.64 11.84 -12.18
C LYS A 120 -22.77 10.88 -13.36
N GLU A 121 -23.28 11.37 -14.49
CA GLU A 121 -23.51 10.58 -15.71
C GLU A 121 -22.19 9.99 -16.24
N TYR A 122 -21.10 10.77 -16.21
CA TYR A 122 -19.78 10.30 -16.63
C TYR A 122 -19.25 9.21 -15.67
N PHE A 123 -19.37 9.40 -14.36
CA PHE A 123 -18.93 8.40 -13.38
C PHE A 123 -19.78 7.11 -13.43
N GLU A 124 -21.08 7.21 -13.65
CA GLU A 124 -21.96 6.04 -13.85
C GLU A 124 -21.54 5.26 -15.12
N ALA A 125 -21.27 5.95 -16.23
CA ALA A 125 -20.76 5.33 -17.44
C ALA A 125 -19.37 4.69 -17.23
N LEU A 126 -18.47 5.35 -16.49
CA LEU A 126 -17.16 4.82 -16.14
C LEU A 126 -17.29 3.54 -15.30
N MET A 127 -18.13 3.54 -14.25
CA MET A 127 -18.36 2.37 -13.42
C MET A 127 -18.98 1.22 -14.21
N ALA A 128 -19.91 1.51 -15.13
CA ALA A 128 -20.46 0.51 -16.04
C ALA A 128 -19.40 -0.10 -16.97
N ALA A 129 -18.37 0.67 -17.37
CA ALA A 129 -17.23 0.15 -18.11
C ALA A 129 -16.34 -0.76 -17.24
N PHE A 130 -16.06 -0.40 -15.99
CA PHE A 130 -15.34 -1.27 -15.05
C PHE A 130 -16.11 -2.57 -14.80
N ALA A 131 -17.43 -2.50 -14.61
CA ALA A 131 -18.29 -3.66 -14.37
C ALA A 131 -18.34 -4.64 -15.55
N LYS A 132 -17.98 -4.23 -16.77
CA LYS A 132 -17.86 -5.14 -17.93
C LYS A 132 -16.55 -5.92 -17.93
N ASN A 133 -15.49 -5.35 -17.38
CA ASN A 133 -14.12 -5.88 -17.48
C ASN A 133 -13.55 -6.34 -16.11
N TRP A 134 -14.36 -6.34 -15.05
CA TRP A 134 -13.88 -6.58 -13.68
C TRP A 134 -13.15 -7.91 -13.52
N LYS A 135 -13.59 -8.96 -14.22
CA LYS A 135 -12.96 -10.28 -14.14
C LYS A 135 -11.54 -10.25 -14.68
N GLU A 136 -11.35 -9.67 -15.87
CA GLU A 136 -10.02 -9.50 -16.49
C GLU A 136 -9.11 -8.61 -15.64
N HIS A 137 -9.66 -7.60 -14.97
CA HIS A 137 -8.91 -6.79 -14.01
C HIS A 137 -8.47 -7.63 -12.80
N ILE A 138 -9.38 -8.41 -12.20
CA ILE A 138 -9.07 -9.28 -11.05
C ILE A 138 -7.98 -10.29 -11.40
N ASP A 139 -8.03 -10.88 -12.60
CA ASP A 139 -7.05 -11.86 -13.07
C ASP A 139 -5.61 -11.29 -13.10
N VAL A 140 -5.43 -9.97 -13.17
CA VAL A 140 -4.13 -9.30 -13.18
C VAL A 140 -3.85 -8.42 -11.94
N TYR A 141 -4.75 -8.38 -10.96
CA TYR A 141 -4.61 -7.56 -9.73
C TYR A 141 -3.80 -8.22 -8.61
N GLY A 142 -3.11 -9.32 -8.93
CA GLY A 142 -2.18 -10.00 -8.05
C GLY A 142 -2.61 -11.43 -7.72
N PRO A 143 -1.64 -12.33 -7.48
CA PRO A 143 -1.92 -13.72 -7.10
C PRO A 143 -2.65 -13.78 -5.74
N ASP A 144 -3.42 -14.84 -5.55
CA ASP A 144 -4.08 -15.19 -4.28
C ASP A 144 -5.02 -14.14 -3.68
N ASN A 145 -5.40 -13.12 -4.46
CA ASN A 145 -6.22 -12.00 -3.98
C ASN A 145 -7.62 -12.43 -3.51
N HIS A 146 -8.08 -13.64 -3.88
CA HIS A 146 -9.30 -14.28 -3.38
C HIS A 146 -9.24 -14.61 -1.86
N LEU A 147 -8.05 -14.58 -1.26
CA LEU A 147 -7.84 -14.72 0.19
C LEU A 147 -8.04 -13.40 0.95
N ARG A 148 -8.14 -12.27 0.24
CA ARG A 148 -8.26 -10.92 0.81
C ARG A 148 -9.56 -10.21 0.45
N LEU A 149 -10.01 -10.34 -0.81
CA LEU A 149 -11.15 -9.62 -1.38
C LEU A 149 -12.52 -10.07 -0.86
#